data_AF-A0A0M0GFX9-F1
#
_entry.id   AF-A0A0M0GFX9-F1
#
_cell.length_a   1.000
_cell.length_b   1.000
_cell.length_c   1.000
_cell.angle_alpha   90.00
_cell.angle_beta   90.00
_cell.angle_gamma   90.00
#
_symmetry.space_group_name_H-M   'P 1'
#
loop_
_entity.id
_entity.type
_entity.pdbx_description
1 polymer ?
#
loop_
_entity_poly.entity_id
_entity_poly.type
_entity_poly.pdbx_seq_one_letter_code
_entity_poly.pdbx_strand_id
1 'polypeptide(L)'
;MKVYEVIETQEMFRGEIIEDYYIIYEQTENKVFANRNNHLFQQKRFLEETVNVFKGNQHSTLKKVKTYPVRHLAFGDIRETIRKDFPDLFKNLNRSLA
;
A
#
# COMPACT_ATOMS: atom_id res chain seq x y z
N MET A 1 -0.97 16.83 -9.90
CA MET A 1 -0.30 15.53 -9.65
C MET A 1 -0.71 14.59 -10.78
N LYS A 2 0.23 14.12 -11.61
CA LYS A 2 -0.06 13.16 -12.70
C LYS A 2 0.49 11.82 -12.25
N VAL A 3 -0.39 10.86 -12.00
CA VAL A 3 -0.05 9.46 -11.69
C VAL A 3 0.07 8.76 -13.04
N TYR A 4 1.25 8.20 -13.33
CA TYR A 4 1.57 7.69 -14.66
C TYR A 4 1.27 6.19 -14.83
N GLU A 5 1.18 5.44 -13.73
CA GLU A 5 0.82 4.02 -13.75
C GLU A 5 0.49 3.57 -12.33
N VAL A 6 -0.60 2.83 -12.14
CA VAL A 6 -0.91 2.12 -10.89
C VAL A 6 -0.71 0.65 -11.20
N ILE A 7 0.41 0.08 -10.74
CA ILE A 7 0.65 -1.35 -10.84
C ILE A 7 -0.06 -1.99 -9.64
N GLU A 8 -1.27 -2.52 -9.86
CA GLU A 8 -2.00 -3.30 -8.86
C GLU A 8 -1.32 -4.67 -8.73
N THR A 9 -0.42 -4.83 -7.76
CA THR A 9 0.11 -6.16 -7.43
C THR A 9 -0.81 -6.81 -6.40
N GLN A 10 -1.67 -7.69 -6.89
CA GLN A 10 -2.24 -8.79 -6.10
C GLN A 10 -1.08 -9.80 -5.93
N GLU A 11 -0.43 -10.04 -4.79
CA GLU A 11 -0.92 -10.42 -3.48
C GLU A 11 0.27 -10.61 -2.52
N MET A 12 0.20 -10.10 -1.29
CA MET A 12 1.01 -10.63 -0.18
C MET A 12 0.16 -11.29 0.92
N PHE A 13 -1.15 -11.01 0.95
CA PHE A 13 -2.04 -11.37 2.08
C PHE A 13 -3.31 -12.10 1.62
N ARG A 14 -3.29 -12.73 0.43
CA ARG A 14 -4.49 -13.41 -0.14
C ARG A 14 -5.01 -14.47 0.82
N GLY A 15 -6.31 -14.46 1.10
CA GLY A 15 -6.97 -15.46 1.95
C GLY A 15 -6.72 -15.29 3.45
N GLU A 16 -5.80 -14.41 3.84
CA GLU A 16 -5.59 -14.06 5.25
C GLU A 16 -6.52 -12.94 5.70
N ILE A 17 -7.04 -12.09 4.80
CA ILE A 17 -7.85 -10.91 5.15
C ILE A 17 -9.34 -11.26 5.24
N ILE A 18 -10.08 -10.63 6.16
CA ILE A 18 -11.56 -10.71 6.25
C ILE A 18 -12.25 -10.13 4.99
N GLU A 19 -13.48 -10.56 4.70
CA GLU A 19 -14.11 -10.36 3.38
C GLU A 19 -14.44 -8.89 3.04
N ASP A 20 -14.58 -8.03 4.04
CA ASP A 20 -14.87 -6.60 3.87
C ASP A 20 -13.62 -5.72 3.89
N TYR A 21 -12.42 -6.31 3.80
CA TYR A 21 -11.18 -5.56 3.71
C TYR A 21 -10.32 -5.99 2.52
N TYR A 22 -9.64 -5.00 1.97
CA TYR A 22 -8.70 -5.18 0.87
C TYR A 22 -7.40 -4.47 1.18
N ILE A 23 -6.29 -5.12 0.82
CA ILE A 23 -4.95 -4.55 0.95
C ILE A 23 -4.37 -4.43 -0.45
N ILE A 24 -3.99 -3.22 -0.84
CA ILE A 24 -3.37 -2.92 -2.13
C ILE A 24 -1.93 -2.46 -1.87
N TYR A 25 -0.97 -3.13 -2.49
CA TYR A 25 0.39 -2.65 -2.58
C TYR A 25 0.53 -1.76 -3.82
N GLU A 26 1.08 -0.57 -3.63
CA GLU A 26 1.25 0.42 -4.69
C GLU A 26 2.70 0.90 -4.69
N GLN A 27 3.33 0.83 -5.86
CA GLN A 27 4.65 1.39 -6.12
C GLN A 27 4.53 2.53 -7.12
N THR A 28 4.90 3.74 -6.70
CA THR A 28 4.87 4.95 -7.51
C THR A 28 6.29 5.43 -7.82
N GLU A 29 6.62 5.55 -9.11
CA GLU A 29 7.87 6.18 -9.53
C GLU A 29 7.70 7.70 -9.63
N ASN A 30 8.45 8.44 -8.81
CA ASN A 30 8.41 9.89 -8.75
C ASN A 30 9.62 10.51 -9.44
N LYS A 31 9.37 11.48 -10.33
CA LYS A 31 10.39 12.29 -11.01
C LYS A 31 10.17 13.76 -10.66
N VAL A 32 11.20 14.39 -10.09
CA VAL A 32 11.20 15.83 -9.79
C VAL A 32 11.97 16.54 -10.89
N PHE A 33 11.32 17.50 -11.53
CA PHE A 33 11.93 18.33 -12.56
C PHE A 33 12.01 19.78 -12.11
N ALA A 34 13.02 20.49 -12.57
CA ALA A 34 13.13 21.94 -12.43
C ALA A 34 13.23 22.59 -13.80
N ASN A 35 12.55 23.73 -13.94
CA ASN A 35 12.70 24.59 -15.11
C ASN A 35 13.90 25.52 -14.89
N ARG A 36 14.85 25.50 -15.82
CA ARG A 36 15.91 26.51 -15.92
C ARG A 36 16.05 26.91 -17.38
N ASN A 37 16.05 28.21 -17.65
CA ASN A 37 16.25 28.76 -18.99
C ASN A 37 15.31 28.15 -20.06
N ASN A 38 14.02 27.99 -19.77
CA ASN A 38 13.05 27.34 -20.67
C ASN A 38 13.30 25.86 -20.98
N HIS A 39 14.18 25.20 -20.24
CA HIS A 39 14.42 23.76 -20.33
C HIS A 39 14.00 23.03 -19.04
N LEU A 40 13.40 21.86 -19.19
CA LEU A 40 13.05 20.96 -18.10
C LEU A 40 14.23 20.02 -17.81
N PHE A 41 14.83 20.16 -16.62
CA PHE A 41 15.89 19.28 -16.15
C PHE A 41 15.34 18.36 -15.06
N GLN A 42 15.52 17.05 -15.22
CA GLN A 42 15.21 16.09 -14.17
C GLN A 42 16.25 16.21 -13.05
N GLN A 43 15.82 16.57 -11.84
CA GLN A 43 16.70 16.71 -10.68
C GLN A 43 16.77 15.43 -9.85
N LYS A 44 15.65 14.72 -9.71
CA LYS A 44 15.55 13.57 -8.82
C LYS A 44 14.60 12.53 -9.40
N ARG A 45 14.93 11.26 -9.18
CA ARG A 45 14.07 10.10 -9.43
C ARG A 45 14.08 9.24 -8.17
N PHE A 46 12.93 8.84 -7.66
CA PHE A 46 12.83 7.93 -6.52
C PHE A 46 11.57 7.09 -6.61
N LEU A 47 11.61 5.89 -6.04
CA LEU A 47 10.47 5.01 -5.88
C LEU A 47 9.82 5.28 -4.53
N GLU A 48 8.49 5.30 -4.50
CA GLU A 48 7.70 5.31 -3.29
C GLU A 48 6.81 4.08 -3.28
N GLU A 49 6.91 3.29 -2.20
CA GLU A 49 6.15 2.06 -2.02
C GLU A 49 5.20 2.26 -0.84
N THR A 50 3.95 1.86 -1.02
CA THR A 50 2.91 2.01 0.00
C THR A 50 2.02 0.77 0.07
N VAL A 51 1.57 0.45 1.28
CA VAL A 51 0.49 -0.50 1.51
C VAL A 51 -0.76 0.27 1.90
N ASN A 52 -1.84 0.06 1.17
CA ASN A 52 -3.11 0.74 1.36
C ASN A 52 -4.16 -0.26 1.86
N VAL A 53 -4.82 0.07 2.96
CA VAL A 53 -5.93 -0.72 3.50
C VAL A 53 -7.24 -0.03 3.16
N PHE A 54 -8.16 -0.80 2.59
CA PHE A 54 -9.51 -0.38 2.21
C PHE A 54 -10.55 -1.22 2.96
N LYS A 55 -11.68 -0.59 3.27
CA LYS A 55 -12.85 -1.25 3.85
C LYS A 55 -14.04 -1.12 2.89
N GLY A 56 -14.76 -2.22 2.70
CA GLY A 56 -15.87 -2.36 1.77
C GLY A 56 -15.84 -3.75 1.14
N ASN A 57 -16.79 -4.06 0.27
CA ASN A 57 -16.79 -5.32 -0.48
C ASN A 57 -16.49 -5.07 -1.97
N GLN A 58 -16.05 -6.10 -2.68
CA GLN A 58 -15.78 -6.07 -4.13
C GLN A 58 -16.96 -5.59 -4.99
N HIS A 59 -18.18 -5.69 -4.49
CA HIS A 59 -19.42 -5.31 -5.18
C HIS A 59 -19.95 -3.93 -4.75
N SER A 60 -19.18 -3.19 -3.94
CA SER A 60 -19.55 -1.90 -3.35
C SER A 60 -18.37 -0.92 -3.45
N THR A 61 -18.53 0.29 -2.91
CA THR A 61 -17.47 1.30 -2.89
C THR A 61 -16.43 0.94 -1.82
N LEU A 62 -15.17 0.83 -2.24
CA LEU A 62 -14.04 0.71 -1.32
C LEU A 62 -13.71 2.07 -0.73
N LYS A 63 -13.72 2.18 0.61
CA LYS A 63 -13.23 3.38 1.31
C LYS A 63 -11.82 3.12 1.80
N LYS A 64 -10.88 3.96 1.37
CA LYS A 64 -9.50 3.95 1.88
C LYS A 64 -9.51 4.33 3.36
N VAL A 65 -8.99 3.45 4.22
CA VAL A 65 -8.96 3.68 5.67
C VAL A 65 -7.57 4.03 6.18
N LYS A 66 -6.49 3.48 5.60
CA LYS A 66 -5.12 3.79 6.02
C LYS A 66 -4.08 3.50 4.94
N THR A 67 -2.95 4.20 5.01
CA THR A 67 -1.77 3.99 4.15
C THR A 67 -0.53 3.86 4.99
N TYR A 68 0.33 2.92 4.62
CA TYR A 68 1.60 2.64 5.28
C TYR A 68 2.73 2.83 4.26
N PRO A 69 3.61 3.84 4.42
CA PRO A 69 4.78 3.96 3.57
C PRO A 69 5.79 2.84 3.91
N VAL A 70 6.26 2.14 2.89
CA VAL A 70 7.12 0.95 3.00
C VAL A 70 8.60 1.31 3.14
N ARG A 71 8.93 2.61 3.12
CA ARG A 71 10.26 3.19 2.83
C ARG A 71 11.48 2.50 3.46
N HIS A 72 11.39 1.80 4.59
CA HIS A 72 12.50 1.02 5.19
C HIS A 72 12.07 -0.20 6.05
N LEU A 73 10.90 -0.80 5.82
CA LEU A 73 10.38 -1.86 6.70
C LEU A 73 10.56 -3.25 6.09
N ALA A 74 11.06 -4.21 6.86
CA ALA A 74 10.98 -5.62 6.47
C ALA A 74 9.48 -6.01 6.42
N PHE A 75 9.09 -6.90 5.51
CA PHE A 75 7.68 -7.29 5.32
C PHE A 75 6.96 -7.69 6.62
N GLY A 76 7.70 -8.24 7.61
CA GLY A 76 7.18 -8.56 8.94
C GLY A 76 6.71 -7.34 9.74
N ASP A 77 7.39 -6.21 9.64
CA ASP A 77 7.08 -5.01 10.43
C ASP A 77 5.78 -4.33 9.97
N ILE A 78 5.51 -4.38 8.66
CA ILE A 78 4.28 -3.81 8.08
C ILE A 78 3.07 -4.63 8.54
N ARG A 79 3.18 -5.97 8.52
CA ARG A 79 2.09 -6.85 8.99
C ARG A 79 1.77 -6.58 10.46
N GLU A 80 2.79 -6.50 11.30
CA GLU A 80 2.63 -6.20 12.72
C GLU A 80 2.03 -4.82 12.98
N THR A 81 2.44 -3.83 12.19
CA THR A 81 1.86 -2.48 12.28
C THR A 81 0.38 -2.49 11.91
N ILE A 82 0.02 -3.13 10.80
CA ILE A 82 -1.38 -3.27 10.38
C ILE A 82 -2.19 -4.03 11.43
N ARG A 83 -1.63 -5.08 12.03
CA ARG A 83 -2.28 -5.85 13.10
C ARG A 83 -2.56 -5.00 14.34
N LYS A 84 -1.62 -4.13 14.74
CA LYS A 84 -1.84 -3.22 15.88
C LYS A 84 -3.00 -2.25 15.62
N ASP A 85 -3.12 -1.77 14.39
CA ASP A 85 -4.20 -0.86 14.00
C ASP A 85 -5.54 -1.56 13.76
N PHE A 86 -5.50 -2.80 13.26
CA PHE A 86 -6.67 -3.61 12.91
C PHE A 86 -6.48 -5.07 13.38
N PRO A 87 -6.70 -5.39 14.68
CA PRO A 87 -6.41 -6.70 15.26
C PRO A 87 -7.16 -7.87 14.60
N ASP A 88 -8.39 -7.62 14.16
CA ASP A 88 -9.29 -8.63 13.59
C ASP A 88 -9.17 -8.75 12.07
N LEU A 89 -8.29 -7.96 11.44
CA LEU A 89 -8.18 -7.89 9.98
C LEU A 89 -7.83 -9.24 9.35
N PHE A 90 -7.07 -10.07 10.07
CA PHE A 90 -6.55 -11.33 9.57
C PHE A 90 -7.34 -12.54 10.11
N LYS A 91 -8.03 -13.27 9.22
CA LYS A 91 -8.93 -14.42 9.49
C LYS A 91 -8.34 -15.54 10.36
N ASN A 92 -7.03 -15.83 10.26
CA ASN A 92 -6.44 -17.07 10.79
C ASN A 92 -5.29 -16.90 11.80
N LEU A 93 -5.09 -15.72 12.39
CA LEU A 93 -3.90 -15.49 13.23
C LEU A 93 -3.91 -16.21 14.60
N ASN A 94 -5.07 -16.62 15.12
CA ASN A 94 -5.21 -17.30 16.41
C ASN A 94 -5.04 -18.83 16.34
N ARG A 95 -4.88 -19.43 15.15
CA ARG A 95 -4.65 -20.88 15.03
C ARG A 95 -3.19 -21.30 15.22
N SER A 96 -2.24 -20.38 15.20
CA SER A 96 -0.81 -20.68 15.43
C SER A 96 -0.37 -20.57 16.89
N LEU A 97 -1.30 -20.27 17.81
CA LEU A 97 -1.05 -20.16 19.26
C LEU A 97 -1.85 -21.18 20.08
N ALA A 98 -2.47 -22.17 19.44
CA ALA A 98 -3.21 -23.26 20.07
C ALA A 98 -2.53 -24.61 19.82
#